data_AF-A0A2K3MNW7-F1
#
_entry.id   AF-A0A2K3MNW7-F1
#
_cell.length_a   1.000
_cell.length_b   1.000
_cell.length_c   1.000
_cell.angle_alpha   90.00
_cell.angle_beta   90.00
_cell.angle_gamma   90.00
#
_symmetry.space_group_name_H-M   'P 1'
#
loop_
_entity.id
_entity.type
_entity.pdbx_description
1 polymer ?
#
loop_
_entity_poly.entity_id
_entity_poly.type
_entity_poly.pdbx_seq_one_letter_code
_entity_poly.pdbx_strand_id
1 'polypeptide(L)' 'RCAMALVHQRIRRIFYAFPNPKTGALGSVYRLQGEKSLNHHYAVFRVLLPEEALHNRSAAETEETGI' A
#
# COMPACT_ATOMS: atom_id res chain seq x y z
N ARG A 1 2.95 10.83 3.33
CA ARG A 1 3.39 11.84 2.33
C ARG A 1 3.36 11.29 0.91
N CYS A 2 3.98 10.14 0.62
CA CYS A 2 4.02 9.56 -0.74
C CYS A 2 2.64 9.30 -1.36
N ALA A 3 1.65 8.85 -0.58
CA ALA A 3 0.30 8.61 -1.08
C ALA A 3 -0.38 9.87 -1.67
N MET A 4 -0.12 11.07 -1.13
CA MET A 4 -0.62 12.32 -1.74
C MET A 4 0.15 12.68 -3.01
N ALA A 5 1.45 12.43 -3.04
CA ALA A 5 2.22 12.63 -4.27
C ALA A 5 1.64 11.81 -5.43
N LEU A 6 1.22 10.57 -5.16
CA LEU A 6 0.56 9.69 -6.14
C LEU A 6 -0.77 10.25 -6.67
N VAL A 7 -1.57 10.87 -5.79
CA VAL A 7 -2.81 11.58 -6.16
C VAL A 7 -2.51 12.74 -7.11
N HIS A 8 -1.52 13.58 -6.76
CA HIS A 8 -1.16 14.75 -7.56
C HIS A 8 -0.53 14.40 -8.91
N GLN A 9 0.19 13.28 -8.98
CA GLN A 9 0.76 12.76 -10.23
C GLN A 9 -0.26 12.05 -11.12
N ARG A 10 -1.52 11.94 -10.68
CA ARG A 10 -2.62 11.28 -11.41
C ARG A 10 -2.29 9.86 -11.87
N ILE A 11 -1.48 9.15 -11.09
CA ILE A 11 -1.15 7.74 -11.38
C ILE A 11 -2.41 6.90 -11.24
N ARG A 12 -2.71 6.04 -12.22
CA ARG A 12 -3.98 5.30 -12.27
C ARG A 12 -3.95 3.96 -11.54
N ARG A 13 -2.78 3.30 -11.48
CA ARG A 13 -2.61 1.96 -10.91
C ARG A 13 -1.30 1.86 -10.14
N ILE A 14 -1.35 1.30 -8.94
CA ILE A 14 -0.21 1.13 -8.06
C ILE A 14 -0.13 -0.33 -7.62
N PHE A 15 1.06 -0.91 -7.73
CA PHE A 15 1.36 -2.27 -7.29
C PHE A 15 2.41 -2.19 -6.19
N TYR A 16 2.15 -2.82 -5.04
CA TYR A 16 3.10 -2.85 -3.93
C TYR A 16 3.14 -4.26 -3.31
N ALA A 17 4.30 -4.64 -2.79
CA ALA A 17 4.50 -5.98 -2.22
C ALA A 17 4.14 -6.05 -0.72
N PHE A 18 4.73 -5.14 0.08
CA PHE A 18 4.61 -5.18 1.54
C PHE A 18 3.81 -3.99 2.06
N PRO A 19 2.73 -4.21 2.82
CA PRO A 19 2.04 -3.13 3.51
C PRO A 19 2.91 -2.63 4.69
N ASN A 20 2.80 -1.35 5.02
CA ASN A 20 3.40 -0.79 6.23
C ASN A 20 2.30 -0.66 7.30
N PRO A 21 2.29 -1.51 8.35
CA PRO A 21 1.21 -1.51 9.34
C PRO A 21 1.17 -0.26 10.22
N LYS A 22 2.28 0.49 10.33
CA LYS A 22 2.38 1.64 11.24
C LYS A 22 2.03 2.97 10.57
N THR A 23 2.38 3.15 9.30
CA THR A 23 2.23 4.47 8.63
C THR A 23 1.76 4.41 7.17
N GLY A 24 1.34 3.25 6.67
CA GLY A 24 0.93 3.11 5.28
C GLY A 24 -0.45 3.71 4.98
N ALA A 25 -0.55 4.43 3.86
CA ALA A 25 -1.75 5.15 3.43
C ALA A 25 -2.40 4.55 2.16
N LEU A 26 -1.97 3.35 1.77
CA LEU A 26 -2.43 2.60 0.60
C LEU A 26 -3.38 1.44 0.98
N GLY A 27 -4.03 1.51 2.15
CA GLY A 27 -4.91 0.45 2.67
C GLY A 27 -4.38 -0.30 3.90
N SER A 28 -3.38 0.25 4.60
CA SER A 28 -2.95 -0.25 5.92
C SER A 28 -3.60 0.56 7.03
N VAL A 29 -3.11 1.78 7.29
CA VAL A 29 -3.66 2.66 8.33
C VAL A 29 -4.71 3.61 7.74
N TYR A 30 -4.41 4.15 6.55
CA TYR A 30 -5.31 5.04 5.82
C TYR A 30 -5.58 4.49 4.42
N ARG A 31 -6.77 4.76 3.88
CA ARG A 31 -7.18 4.36 2.54
C ARG A 31 -7.40 5.57 1.65
N LEU A 32 -6.31 6.27 1.33
CA LEU A 32 -6.39 7.54 0.62
C LEU A 32 -6.92 7.38 -0.81
N GLN A 33 -6.69 6.24 -1.43
CA GLN A 33 -7.16 5.95 -2.79
C GLN A 33 -8.69 5.93 -2.94
N GLY A 34 -9.43 5.73 -1.84
CA GLY A 34 -10.89 5.66 -1.81
C GLY A 34 -11.57 6.90 -1.22
N GLU A 35 -10.79 7.94 -0.92
CA GLU A 35 -11.29 9.17 -0.31
C GLU A 35 -12.14 9.96 -1.31
N LYS A 36 -13.44 10.14 -1.01
CA LYS A 36 -14.42 10.74 -1.92
C LYS A 36 -14.15 12.23 -2.17
N SER A 37 -13.51 12.90 -1.21
CA SER A 37 -13.15 14.32 -1.35
C SER A 37 -11.99 14.57 -2.31
N LEU A 38 -11.27 13.53 -2.75
CA LEU A 38 -10.19 13.67 -3.71
C LEU A 38 -10.69 13.58 -5.16
N ASN A 39 -10.16 14.46 -6.01
CA ASN A 39 -10.51 14.55 -7.43
C ASN A 39 -9.86 13.44 -8.28
N HIS A 40 -8.85 12.73 -7.77
CA HIS A 40 -8.17 11.66 -8.50
C HIS A 40 -8.14 10.37 -7.69
N HIS A 41 -8.78 9.33 -8.24
CA HIS A 41 -8.80 7.99 -7.66
C HIS A 41 -7.92 7.05 -8.46
N TYR A 42 -7.27 6.13 -7.74
CA TYR A 42 -6.36 5.16 -8.32
C TYR A 42 -6.59 3.78 -7.71
N ALA A 43 -6.36 2.76 -8.52
CA ALA A 43 -6.46 1.39 -8.03
C ALA A 43 -5.14 0.97 -7.39
N VAL A 44 -5.24 0.33 -6.24
CA VAL A 44 -4.09 -0.19 -5.50
C VAL A 44 -4.21 -1.71 -5.46
N PHE A 45 -3.14 -2.39 -5.84
CA PHE A 45 -3.03 -3.84 -5.86
C PHE A 45 -1.86 -4.27 -4.99
N ARG A 46 -2.12 -5.25 -4.11
CA ARG A 46 -1.06 -5.93 -3.37
C ARG A 46 -0.59 -7.12 -4.20
N VAL A 47 0.72 -7.18 -4.47
CA VAL A 47 1.35 -8.32 -5.13
C VAL A 47 2.07 -9.18 -4.10
N LEU A 48 1.94 -10.51 -4.21
CA LEU A 48 2.78 -11.42 -3.46
C LEU A 48 4.05 -11.65 -4.27
N LEU A 49 5.20 -11.45 -3.63
CA LEU A 49 6.49 -11.83 -4.20
C LEU A 49 6.95 -13.14 -3.54
N PRO A 50 7.59 -14.05 -4.29
CA PRO A 50 8.23 -15.22 -3.70
C PRO A 50 9.33 -14.79 -2.73
N GLU A 51 9.47 -15.54 -1.63
CA GLU A 51 10.41 -15.32 -0.52
C GLU A 51 11.85 -15.09 -1.03
N GLU A 52 12.24 -15.84 -2.07
CA GLU A 52 13.58 -15.85 -2.68
C GLU A 52 13.94 -14.53 -3.37
N ALA A 53 12.94 -13.77 -3.84
CA ALA A 53 13.16 -12.51 -4.57
C ALA A 53 13.62 -11.37 -3.66
N LEU A 54 13.66 -11.59 -2.34
CA LEU A 54 13.82 -10.56 -1.34
C LEU A 54 14.93 -10.93 -0.36
N HIS A 55 16.15 -11.03 -0.89
CA HIS A 55 17.38 -11.30 -0.10
C HIS A 55 17.74 -10.21 0.94
N ASN A 56 16.87 -9.23 1.18
CA ASN A 56 17.09 -8.15 2.12
C ASN A 56 15.76 -7.51 2.56
N ARG A 57 14.96 -8.19 3.40
CA ARG A 57 13.84 -7.58 4.13
C ARG A 57 13.69 -8.20 5.51
N SER A 58 14.33 -7.61 6.51
CA SER A 58 13.96 -7.83 7.91
C SER A 58 12.57 -7.22 8.18
N ALA A 59 11.71 -8.05 8.77
CA ALA A 59 10.43 -7.74 9.42
C ALA A 59 9.29 -7.17 8.55
N ALA A 60 8.47 -8.08 8.01
CA ALA A 60 7.04 -7.87 7.84
C ALA A 60 6.28 -8.70 8.90
N GLU A 61 6.49 -8.37 10.17
CA GLU A 61 5.66 -8.77 11.32
C GLU A 61 4.26 -8.10 11.19
N THR A 62 3.10 -8.70 11.43
CA THR A 62 2.67 -10.08 11.68
C THR A 62 1.19 -10.13 11.27
N GLU A 63 0.79 -11.29 10.81
CA GLU A 63 -0.56 -11.83 10.65
C GLU A 63 -1.36 -11.83 11.96
N GLU A 64 -2.48 -11.10 12.07
CA GLU A 64 -3.55 -11.41 13.04
C GLU A 64 -4.93 -11.08 12.43
N THR A 65 -5.44 -12.01 11.62
CA THR A 65 -6.88 -12.21 11.43
C THR A 65 -7.14 -13.64 11.90
N GLY A 66 -7.77 -13.82 13.07
CA GLY A 66 -8.14 -15.15 13.52
C GLY A 66 -8.44 -15.25 15.02
N ILE A 67 -9.75 -15.24 15.32
CA ILE A 67 -10.43 -15.55 16.59
C ILE A 67 -10.58 -14.39 17.57
#